data_AF-A0A7V3XGT7-F1
#
_entry.id   AF-A0A7V3XGT7-F1
#
_cell.length_a   1.000
_cell.length_b   1.000
_cell.length_c   1.000
_cell.angle_alpha   90.00
_cell.angle_beta   90.00
_cell.angle_gamma   90.00
#
_symmetry.space_group_name_H-M   'P 1'
#
loop_
_entity.id
_entity.type
_entity.pdbx_description
1 polymer ?
#
loop_
_entity_poly.entity_id
_entity_poly.type
_entity_poly.pdbx_seq_one_letter_code
_entity_poly.pdbx_strand_id
1 'polypeptide(L)'
;MWCQAERTPTGLLDVPIAHDARDHAPICWFHRLLVLLGSPWRDGVAFLVIVPRSEPGLFAWASEKFLDEPRVQVLMDRRQAGRRPDETAGDERSGERRTQVAPWDDARFDAVRIVATWPKAEPQRVLAPAGGGQRADDLAESPQAIVERWARDGERLIREVLPPLFERHGALRQRVATAEETCASLSARLRDLTDEAERLRAAGAAWRAQRIEILGAVADVVGHLDRLVREIAIRAPAADPAPL
;
A
#
# COMPACT_ATOMS: atom_id res chain seq x y z
N MET A 1 -6.12 22.11 7.43
CA MET A 1 -5.18 22.49 8.52
C MET A 1 -4.15 23.44 7.88
N TRP A 2 -3.20 24.04 8.59
CA TRP A 2 -2.31 25.07 8.02
C TRP A 2 -0.84 24.69 8.27
N CYS A 3 -0.08 24.42 7.22
CA CYS A 3 1.37 24.17 7.33
C CYS A 3 2.10 25.51 7.32
N GLN A 4 2.74 25.88 8.45
CA GLN A 4 3.41 27.17 8.58
C GLN A 4 4.58 27.36 7.60
N ALA A 5 5.21 26.26 7.15
CA ALA A 5 6.30 26.29 6.18
C ALA A 5 5.83 26.69 4.77
N GLU A 6 4.62 26.30 4.36
CA GLU A 6 4.11 26.55 3.01
C GLU A 6 3.12 27.72 2.93
N ARG A 7 2.59 28.21 4.06
CA ARG A 7 1.57 29.28 4.15
C ARG A 7 0.32 29.03 3.27
N THR A 8 0.02 27.78 2.89
CA THR A 8 -1.13 27.38 2.06
C THR A 8 -2.11 26.48 2.83
N PRO A 9 -3.43 26.51 2.50
CA PRO A 9 -4.37 25.51 3.00
C PRO A 9 -4.07 24.15 2.35
N THR A 10 -3.77 23.16 3.18
CA THR A 10 -3.16 21.88 2.80
C THR A 10 -4.14 20.88 2.17
N GLY A 11 -3.70 20.22 1.10
CA GLY A 11 -4.31 19.04 0.49
C GLY A 11 -3.33 17.85 0.48
N LEU A 12 -3.87 16.63 0.56
CA LEU A 12 -3.23 15.29 0.49
C LEU A 12 -2.04 14.98 1.44
N LEU A 13 -1.44 15.98 2.10
CA LEU A 13 -0.20 15.86 2.89
C LEU A 13 -0.39 15.90 4.41
N ASP A 14 -1.63 16.05 4.89
CA ASP A 14 -1.89 16.20 6.31
C ASP A 14 -2.50 14.94 6.89
N VAL A 15 -1.66 14.22 7.64
CA VAL A 15 -2.15 13.60 8.85
C VAL A 15 -1.43 14.20 10.05
N PRO A 16 -2.16 14.76 11.03
CA PRO A 16 -1.55 15.45 12.15
C PRO A 16 -0.82 14.48 13.09
N ILE A 17 0.33 14.91 13.61
CA ILE A 17 0.94 14.35 14.80
C ILE A 17 0.54 15.27 15.95
N ALA A 18 -0.21 14.76 16.94
CA ALA A 18 -0.51 15.53 18.14
C ALA A 18 0.74 15.63 19.04
N HIS A 19 1.02 16.85 19.51
CA HIS A 19 2.19 17.21 20.31
C HIS A 19 2.17 16.62 21.74
N ASP A 20 3.35 16.59 22.37
CA ASP A 20 3.48 17.27 23.66
C ASP A 20 4.74 18.16 23.74
N ALA A 21 4.62 19.14 24.63
CA ALA A 21 5.33 20.39 24.86
C ALA A 21 6.86 20.43 24.69
N ARG A 22 7.31 21.27 23.76
CA ARG A 22 8.41 22.28 23.90
C ARG A 22 8.58 23.01 22.56
N ASP A 23 7.93 24.17 22.45
CA ASP A 23 8.30 25.34 21.62
C ASP A 23 8.53 25.24 20.10
N HIS A 24 8.01 24.23 19.39
CA HIS A 24 8.08 24.23 17.92
C HIS A 24 6.67 24.20 17.31
N ALA A 25 6.39 25.18 16.47
CA ALA A 25 5.10 25.35 15.80
C ALA A 25 4.70 24.13 14.95
N PRO A 26 3.40 23.93 14.62
CA PRO A 26 2.95 22.72 13.94
C PRO A 26 3.47 22.68 12.51
N ILE A 27 4.52 21.88 12.31
CA ILE A 27 5.12 21.58 11.02
C ILE A 27 4.64 20.17 10.61
N CYS A 28 4.25 19.96 9.35
CA CYS A 28 3.81 18.65 8.87
C CYS A 28 4.94 17.60 8.98
N TRP A 29 4.58 16.30 9.04
CA TRP A 29 5.55 15.21 9.21
C TRP A 29 6.68 15.24 8.17
N PHE A 30 6.36 15.63 6.93
CA PHE A 30 7.33 15.74 5.83
C PHE A 30 8.40 16.79 6.13
N HIS A 31 7.99 18.00 6.50
CA HIS A 31 8.93 19.06 6.84
C HIS A 31 9.69 18.74 8.13
N ARG A 32 9.07 18.05 9.09
CA ARG A 32 9.77 17.54 10.26
C ARG A 32 10.89 16.57 9.85
N LEU A 33 10.64 15.66 8.92
CA LEU A 33 11.67 14.75 8.40
C LEU A 33 12.78 15.52 7.67
N LEU A 34 12.46 16.52 6.85
CA LEU A 34 13.46 17.37 6.20
C LEU A 34 14.34 18.13 7.20
N VAL A 35 13.74 18.67 8.27
CA VAL A 35 14.49 19.32 9.36
C VAL A 35 15.41 18.31 10.07
N LEU A 36 14.95 17.07 10.25
CA LEU A 36 15.76 16.01 10.84
C LEU A 36 16.92 15.57 9.94
N LEU A 37 16.71 15.54 8.62
CA LEU A 37 17.73 15.19 7.63
C LEU A 37 18.81 16.27 7.48
N GLY A 38 18.40 17.55 7.52
CA GLY A 38 19.30 18.70 7.42
C GLY A 38 20.00 19.07 8.73
N SER A 39 19.78 18.32 9.82
CA SER A 39 20.43 18.60 11.11
C SER A 39 21.87 18.09 11.14
N PRO A 40 22.87 18.96 11.34
CA PRO A 40 24.30 18.57 11.36
C PRO A 40 24.68 17.68 12.56
N TRP A 41 23.80 17.59 13.56
CA TRP A 41 24.00 16.75 14.75
C TRP A 41 23.61 15.28 14.53
N ARG A 42 23.25 14.91 13.30
CA ARG A 42 22.67 13.59 12.97
C ARG A 42 23.37 12.90 11.80
N ASP A 43 24.64 13.23 11.56
CA ASP A 43 25.46 12.48 10.62
C ASP A 43 25.49 11.01 11.01
N GLY A 44 25.16 10.15 10.04
CA GLY A 44 25.03 8.73 10.25
C GLY A 44 23.68 8.26 10.79
N VAL A 45 22.70 9.10 11.11
CA VAL A 45 21.35 8.63 11.50
C VAL A 45 20.51 8.37 10.23
N ALA A 46 19.92 7.18 10.15
CA ALA A 46 18.88 6.83 9.20
C ALA A 46 17.50 6.98 9.85
N PHE A 47 16.45 7.03 9.03
CA PHE A 47 15.08 7.27 9.44
C PHE A 47 14.18 6.24 8.78
N LEU A 48 13.31 5.61 9.57
CA LEU A 48 12.24 4.75 9.09
C LEU A 48 10.92 5.52 9.20
N VAL A 49 10.26 5.72 8.06
CA VAL A 49 8.95 6.35 7.93
C VAL A 49 7.91 5.25 7.78
N ILE A 50 7.03 5.12 8.77
CA ILE A 50 5.95 4.12 8.77
C ILE A 50 4.64 4.81 8.41
N VAL A 51 4.07 4.42 7.27
CA VAL A 51 2.82 4.98 6.72
C VAL A 51 1.66 4.00 6.98
N PRO A 52 0.49 4.47 7.46
CA PRO A 52 -0.65 3.62 7.73
C PRO A 52 -1.22 3.05 6.43
N ARG A 53 -1.74 1.82 6.53
CA ARG A 53 -2.34 1.13 5.38
C ARG A 53 -3.57 1.83 4.82
N SER A 54 -4.25 2.67 5.61
CA SER A 54 -5.39 3.48 5.17
C SER A 54 -5.01 4.52 4.11
N GLU A 55 -3.72 4.83 3.95
CA GLU A 55 -3.23 5.88 3.05
C GLU A 55 -2.19 5.35 2.04
N PRO A 56 -2.61 4.46 1.12
CA PRO A 56 -1.70 3.91 0.11
C PRO A 56 -1.14 4.99 -0.83
N GLY A 57 -1.89 6.08 -1.06
CA GLY A 57 -1.43 7.24 -1.82
C GLY A 57 -0.26 7.96 -1.15
N LEU A 58 -0.30 8.10 0.18
CA LEU A 58 0.79 8.70 0.95
C LEU A 58 2.04 7.83 0.91
N PHE A 59 1.89 6.51 0.97
CA PHE A 59 3.00 5.56 0.82
C PHE A 59 3.67 5.66 -0.55
N ALA A 60 2.87 5.67 -1.63
CA ALA A 60 3.39 5.79 -2.99
C ALA A 60 4.16 7.11 -3.17
N TRP A 61 3.54 8.22 -2.75
CA TRP A 61 4.16 9.54 -2.80
C TRP A 61 5.45 9.62 -1.98
N ALA A 62 5.45 9.14 -0.74
CA ALA A 62 6.63 9.18 0.12
C ALA A 62 7.76 8.27 -0.42
N SER A 63 7.42 7.10 -0.94
CA SER A 63 8.41 6.16 -1.52
C SER A 63 9.07 6.75 -2.76
N GLU A 64 8.31 7.44 -3.61
CA GLU A 64 8.84 8.16 -4.77
C GLU A 64 9.69 9.36 -4.33
N LYS A 65 9.22 10.13 -3.36
CA LYS A 65 9.90 11.36 -2.90
C LYS A 65 11.24 11.10 -2.22
N PHE A 66 11.37 9.98 -1.51
CA PHE A 66 12.58 9.60 -0.77
C PHE A 66 13.38 8.48 -1.44
N LEU A 67 13.13 8.19 -2.72
CA LEU A 67 13.81 7.11 -3.43
C LEU A 67 15.34 7.28 -3.46
N ASP A 68 15.80 8.52 -3.62
CA ASP A 68 17.22 8.87 -3.73
C ASP A 68 17.88 9.21 -2.38
N GLU A 69 17.14 9.18 -1.27
CA GLU A 69 17.65 9.49 0.05
C GLU A 69 17.99 8.20 0.80
N PRO A 70 19.25 7.72 0.81
CA PRO A 70 19.63 6.44 1.40
C PRO A 70 19.42 6.39 2.92
N ARG A 71 19.28 7.56 3.55
CA ARG A 71 19.02 7.68 4.98
C ARG A 71 17.54 7.51 5.33
N VAL A 72 16.64 7.41 4.35
CA VAL A 72 15.20 7.29 4.60
C VAL A 72 14.67 5.99 4.02
N GLN A 73 14.07 5.17 4.88
CA GLN A 73 13.32 3.99 4.47
C GLN A 73 11.84 4.23 4.71
N VAL A 74 11.02 4.01 3.69
CA VAL A 74 9.57 4.12 3.78
C VAL A 74 8.95 2.72 3.85
N LEU A 75 8.09 2.48 4.83
CA LEU A 75 7.44 1.20 5.05
C LEU A 75 5.94 1.41 5.33
N MET A 76 5.09 0.58 4.73
CA MET A 76 3.67 0.55 5.06
C MET A 76 3.43 -0.28 6.33
N ASP A 77 2.58 0.18 7.25
CA ASP A 77 2.20 -0.57 8.44
C ASP A 77 1.44 -1.85 8.06
N ARG A 78 1.95 -3.00 8.50
CA ARG A 78 1.40 -4.35 8.22
C ARG A 78 0.67 -4.96 9.41
N ARG A 79 0.55 -4.27 10.55
CA ARG A 79 -0.15 -4.79 11.73
C ARG A 79 -1.64 -4.97 11.42
N GLN A 80 -2.19 -6.16 11.68
CA GLN A 80 -3.62 -6.42 11.50
C GLN A 80 -4.42 -5.69 12.58
N ALA A 81 -5.18 -4.67 12.19
CA ALA A 81 -6.27 -4.14 13.01
C ALA A 81 -7.39 -5.18 13.06
N GLY A 82 -7.36 -6.08 14.05
CA GLY A 82 -8.44 -7.06 14.24
C GLY A 82 -8.03 -8.29 15.04
N ARG A 83 -7.89 -8.16 16.37
CA ARG A 83 -8.33 -9.27 17.23
C ARG A 83 -9.85 -9.13 17.36
N ARG A 84 -10.56 -10.21 17.04
CA ARG A 84 -11.99 -10.38 17.29
C ARG A 84 -12.34 -9.90 18.72
N PRO A 85 -13.51 -9.28 18.95
CA PRO A 85 -14.11 -9.33 20.28
C PRO A 85 -14.46 -10.80 20.52
N ASP A 86 -13.79 -11.46 21.47
CA ASP A 86 -14.25 -12.75 21.98
C ASP A 86 -15.54 -12.50 22.75
N GLU A 87 -16.66 -12.82 22.12
CA GLU A 87 -17.86 -13.23 22.83
C GLU A 87 -17.61 -14.63 23.40
N THR A 88 -17.00 -14.70 24.58
CA THR A 88 -17.21 -15.83 25.47
C THR A 88 -17.17 -15.39 26.92
N ALA A 89 -18.32 -15.58 27.57
CA ALA A 89 -18.54 -16.07 28.92
C ALA A 89 -17.49 -15.76 30.01
N GLY A 90 -18.00 -15.27 31.14
CA GLY A 90 -17.21 -14.75 32.24
C GLY A 90 -16.21 -15.72 32.85
N ASP A 91 -15.13 -15.13 33.36
CA ASP A 91 -14.47 -15.60 34.55
C ASP A 91 -13.97 -14.37 35.31
N GLU A 92 -14.62 -14.09 36.43
CA GLU A 92 -14.18 -13.12 37.43
C GLU A 92 -12.92 -13.69 38.08
N ARG A 93 -11.73 -13.24 37.69
CA ARG A 93 -10.56 -13.23 38.59
C ARG A 93 -9.43 -12.31 38.11
N SER A 94 -9.01 -11.51 39.08
CA SER A 94 -7.69 -10.93 39.26
C SER A 94 -7.31 -9.77 38.34
N GLY A 95 -7.49 -8.57 38.92
CA GLY A 95 -6.75 -7.39 38.55
C GLY A 95 -5.25 -7.57 38.81
N GLU A 96 -4.48 -7.54 37.73
CA GLU A 96 -3.05 -7.27 37.76
C GLU A 96 -2.81 -6.18 36.71
N ARG A 97 -2.43 -5.00 37.18
CA ARG A 97 -2.07 -3.76 36.45
C ARG A 97 -2.10 -3.86 34.91
N ARG A 98 -3.26 -3.58 34.31
CA ARG A 98 -3.26 -3.00 32.96
C ARG A 98 -2.79 -1.57 33.11
N THR A 99 -1.47 -1.37 33.07
CA THR A 99 -0.88 -0.07 32.75
C THR A 99 -1.63 0.46 31.55
N GLN A 100 -2.41 1.53 31.73
CA GLN A 100 -2.98 2.26 30.60
C GLN A 100 -1.79 2.62 29.72
N VAL A 101 -1.66 1.92 28.59
CA VAL A 101 -0.79 2.32 27.50
C VAL A 101 -1.25 3.73 27.17
N ALA A 102 -0.37 4.69 27.43
CA ALA A 102 -0.76 6.08 27.38
C ALA A 102 -1.27 6.40 25.96
N PRO A 103 -2.23 7.32 25.79
CA PRO A 103 -2.94 7.51 24.51
C PRO A 103 -2.03 7.73 23.29
N TRP A 104 -0.80 8.18 23.51
CA TRP A 104 0.26 8.41 22.52
C TRP A 104 1.01 7.14 22.06
N ASP A 105 0.93 6.03 22.80
CA ASP A 105 1.45 4.73 22.34
C ASP A 105 0.45 3.99 21.42
N ASP A 106 -0.80 4.46 21.36
CA ASP A 106 -1.83 3.91 20.50
C ASP A 106 -1.63 4.36 19.04
N ALA A 107 -1.13 3.43 18.21
CA ALA A 107 -0.86 3.63 16.79
C ALA A 107 -2.09 4.00 15.94
N ARG A 108 -3.29 4.07 16.55
CA ARG A 108 -4.53 4.52 15.92
C ARG A 108 -4.57 6.04 15.68
N PHE A 109 -3.76 6.82 16.39
CA PHE A 109 -3.81 8.29 16.33
C PHE A 109 -2.58 8.94 15.68
N ASP A 110 -1.50 8.19 15.43
CA ASP A 110 -0.33 8.67 14.71
C ASP A 110 -0.32 8.11 13.29
N ALA A 111 -0.58 8.97 12.33
CA ALA A 111 -0.73 8.55 10.96
C ALA A 111 0.53 8.67 10.10
N VAL A 112 1.66 9.09 10.66
CA VAL A 112 3.00 8.74 10.14
C VAL A 112 3.95 8.66 11.33
N ARG A 113 4.62 7.52 11.51
CA ARG A 113 5.67 7.38 12.55
C ARG A 113 7.05 7.52 11.93
N ILE A 114 7.84 8.47 12.44
CA ILE A 114 9.25 8.66 12.07
C ILE A 114 10.10 8.08 13.20
N VAL A 115 10.83 7.02 12.89
CA VAL A 115 11.74 6.36 13.83
C VAL A 115 13.17 6.63 13.40
N ALA A 116 13.97 7.26 14.27
CA ALA A 116 15.40 7.37 14.03
C ALA A 116 16.03 5.98 14.20
N THR A 117 16.63 5.47 13.13
CA THR A 117 17.42 4.25 13.12
C THR A 117 18.89 4.64 13.12
N TRP A 118 19.58 4.29 14.19
CA TRP A 118 21.04 4.29 14.13
C TRP A 118 21.44 3.16 13.19
N PRO A 119 22.46 3.34 12.32
CA PRO A 119 23.05 2.27 11.56
C PRO A 119 23.59 1.33 12.60
N LYS A 120 22.78 0.34 12.95
CA LYS A 120 23.26 -0.87 13.55
C LYS A 120 24.28 -1.34 12.54
N ALA A 121 25.55 -1.27 12.92
CA ALA A 121 26.66 -1.80 12.13
C ALA A 121 26.12 -3.02 11.41
N GLU A 122 26.18 -2.94 10.08
CA GLU A 122 25.74 -3.95 9.14
C GLU A 122 25.85 -5.31 9.84
N PRO A 123 24.76 -6.08 10.00
CA PRO A 123 24.89 -7.42 10.52
C PRO A 123 25.57 -8.20 9.40
N GLN A 124 26.89 -8.03 9.29
CA GLN A 124 27.76 -9.12 8.93
C GLN A 124 27.22 -10.28 9.74
N ARG A 125 26.61 -11.23 9.02
CA ARG A 125 26.31 -12.55 9.53
C ARG A 125 27.65 -13.26 9.79
N VAL A 126 28.50 -12.67 10.60
CA VAL A 126 29.33 -13.43 11.49
C VAL A 126 28.33 -13.92 12.52
N LEU A 127 28.15 -15.24 12.56
CA LEU A 127 27.67 -15.92 13.75
C LEU A 127 28.62 -15.54 14.89
N ALA A 128 28.43 -14.36 15.48
CA ALA A 128 28.98 -14.05 16.78
C ALA A 128 28.20 -14.95 17.74
N PRO A 129 28.85 -15.90 18.44
CA PRO A 129 28.16 -16.68 19.44
C PRO A 129 27.59 -15.70 20.45
N ALA A 130 26.36 -15.95 20.89
CA ALA A 130 25.67 -15.12 21.87
C ALA A 130 26.60 -14.86 23.06
N GLY A 131 27.10 -13.63 23.16
CA GLY A 131 27.85 -13.13 24.30
C GLY A 131 26.89 -12.97 25.48
N GLY A 132 26.51 -14.10 26.09
CA GLY A 132 26.20 -14.11 27.52
C GLY A 132 27.49 -13.76 28.24
N GLY A 133 27.41 -12.91 29.27
CA GLY A 133 28.57 -12.49 30.04
C GLY A 133 29.41 -13.70 30.48
N GLN A 134 30.49 -13.95 29.77
CA GLN A 134 31.46 -14.98 30.11
C GLN A 134 32.20 -14.49 31.34
N ARG A 135 31.83 -15.05 32.49
CA ARG A 135 32.69 -15.12 33.66
C ARG A 135 34.07 -15.59 33.19
N ALA A 136 35.10 -14.94 33.70
CA ALA A 136 36.50 -15.32 33.54
C ALA A 136 36.81 -16.65 34.25
N ASP A 137 36.17 -17.73 33.80
CA ASP A 137 36.36 -19.12 34.26
C ASP A 137 36.70 -20.06 33.09
N ASP A 138 36.97 -19.50 31.90
CA ASP A 138 37.48 -20.21 30.71
C ASP A 138 38.98 -20.55 30.86
N LEU A 139 39.37 -21.15 31.99
CA LEU A 139 40.71 -21.68 32.23
C LEU A 139 40.67 -23.21 32.17
N ALA A 140 41.24 -23.73 31.06
CA ALA A 140 41.60 -25.12 30.79
C ALA A 140 40.52 -26.10 30.31
N GLU A 141 39.67 -25.71 29.34
CA GLU A 141 39.02 -26.72 28.50
C GLU A 141 40.09 -27.42 27.65
N SER A 142 40.20 -28.75 27.75
CA SER A 142 41.21 -29.49 26.98
C SER A 142 40.89 -29.36 25.47
N PRO A 143 41.91 -29.35 24.59
CA PRO A 143 41.68 -29.32 23.14
C PRO A 143 40.73 -30.42 22.65
N GLN A 144 40.73 -31.57 23.35
CA GLN A 144 39.84 -32.71 23.08
C GLN A 144 38.39 -32.40 23.45
N ALA A 145 38.14 -31.76 24.59
CA ALA A 145 36.79 -31.36 25.00
C ALA A 145 36.16 -30.36 24.02
N ILE A 146 36.97 -29.44 23.47
CA ILE A 146 36.53 -28.50 22.43
C ILE A 146 36.12 -29.27 21.16
N VAL A 147 36.94 -30.21 20.70
CA VAL A 147 36.64 -31.03 19.51
C VAL A 147 35.38 -31.88 19.71
N GLU A 148 35.21 -32.51 20.87
CA GLU A 148 34.01 -33.30 21.19
C GLU A 148 32.75 -32.44 21.27
N ARG A 149 32.85 -31.22 21.80
CA ARG A 149 31.74 -30.27 21.80
C ARG A 149 31.38 -29.85 20.37
N TRP A 150 32.37 -29.52 19.54
CA TRP A 150 32.14 -29.19 18.13
C TRP A 150 31.51 -30.36 17.36
N ALA A 151 31.94 -31.59 17.63
CA ALA A 151 31.37 -32.78 17.02
C ALA A 151 29.89 -32.96 17.41
N ARG A 152 29.54 -32.78 18.69
CA ARG A 152 28.15 -32.84 19.17
C ARG A 152 27.29 -31.71 18.62
N ASP A 153 27.80 -30.48 18.59
CA ASP A 153 27.10 -29.33 18.02
C ASP A 153 26.89 -29.52 16.51
N GLY A 154 27.89 -30.04 15.80
CA GLY A 154 27.80 -30.38 14.38
C GLY A 154 26.77 -31.49 14.10
N GLU A 155 26.79 -32.56 14.89
CA GLU A 155 25.81 -33.64 14.79
C GLU A 155 24.39 -33.12 15.05
N ARG A 156 24.21 -32.28 16.07
CA ARG A 156 22.93 -31.64 16.38
C ARG A 156 22.44 -30.77 15.22
N LEU A 157 23.30 -29.93 14.64
CA LEU A 157 22.93 -29.10 13.49
C LEU A 157 22.51 -29.95 12.29
N ILE A 158 23.21 -31.04 12.02
CA ILE A 158 22.92 -31.95 10.90
C ILE A 158 21.63 -32.74 11.13
N ARG A 159 21.39 -33.24 12.34
CA ARG A 159 20.21 -34.07 12.63
C ARG A 159 18.96 -33.27 12.90
N GLU A 160 19.06 -32.16 13.63
CA GLU A 160 17.89 -31.45 14.15
C GLU A 160 17.57 -30.18 13.38
N VAL A 161 18.57 -29.43 12.91
CA VAL A 161 18.36 -28.07 12.41
C VAL A 161 18.29 -28.03 10.89
N LEU A 162 19.19 -28.72 10.19
CA LEU A 162 19.24 -28.72 8.73
C LEU A 162 17.98 -29.33 8.08
N PRO A 163 17.46 -30.49 8.51
CA PRO A 163 16.28 -31.08 7.88
C PRO A 163 15.03 -30.17 7.88
N PRO A 164 14.57 -29.59 9.01
CA PRO A 164 13.40 -28.72 8.99
C PRO A 164 13.64 -27.41 8.23
N LEU A 165 14.89 -26.94 8.12
CA LEU A 165 15.21 -25.80 7.27
C LEU A 165 15.06 -26.14 5.78
N PHE A 166 15.50 -27.32 5.34
CA PHE A 166 15.29 -27.78 3.97
C PHE A 166 13.81 -27.99 3.66
N GLU A 167 13.05 -28.59 4.58
CA GLU A 167 11.60 -28.76 4.45
C GLU A 167 10.89 -27.39 4.34
N ARG A 168 11.23 -26.45 5.22
CA ARG A 168 10.65 -25.10 5.20
C ARG A 168 11.01 -24.36 3.92
N HIS A 169 12.25 -24.48 3.47
CA HIS A 169 12.68 -23.89 2.21
C HIS A 169 11.92 -24.51 1.02
N GLY A 170 11.76 -25.83 0.99
CA GLY A 170 10.93 -26.53 -0.01
C GLY A 170 9.48 -26.05 -0.01
N ALA A 171 8.87 -25.96 1.17
CA ALA A 171 7.51 -25.45 1.34
C ALA A 171 7.38 -23.98 0.88
N LEU A 172 8.37 -23.14 1.15
CA LEU A 172 8.39 -21.76 0.68
C LEU A 172 8.52 -21.69 -0.85
N ARG A 173 9.40 -22.49 -1.46
CA ARG A 173 9.52 -22.55 -2.93
C ARG A 173 8.22 -23.01 -3.57
N GLN A 174 7.56 -24.03 -3.00
CA GLN A 174 6.28 -24.51 -3.51
C GLN A 174 5.21 -23.41 -3.44
N ARG A 175 5.13 -22.67 -2.32
CA ARG A 175 4.19 -21.56 -2.16
C ARG A 175 4.45 -20.43 -3.15
N VAL A 176 5.72 -20.12 -3.42
CA VAL A 176 6.09 -19.12 -4.43
C VAL A 176 5.67 -19.59 -5.82
N ALA A 177 5.98 -20.83 -6.20
CA ALA A 177 5.58 -21.38 -7.49
C ALA A 177 4.05 -21.35 -7.69
N THR A 178 3.26 -21.78 -6.69
CA THR A 178 1.80 -21.72 -6.76
C THR A 178 1.27 -20.28 -6.85
N ALA A 179 1.92 -19.33 -6.15
CA ALA A 179 1.55 -17.92 -6.23
C ALA A 179 1.86 -17.35 -7.63
N GLU A 180 3.01 -17.69 -8.21
CA GLU A 180 3.40 -17.28 -9.57
C GLU A 180 2.43 -17.83 -10.62
N GLU A 181 2.06 -19.11 -10.53
CA GLU A 181 1.05 -19.73 -11.39
C GLU A 181 -0.31 -19.03 -11.26
N THR A 182 -0.72 -18.69 -10.04
CA THR A 182 -1.97 -17.97 -9.79
C THR A 182 -1.92 -16.57 -10.38
N CYS A 183 -0.80 -15.84 -10.21
CA CYS A 183 -0.60 -14.52 -10.80
C CYS A 183 -0.61 -14.57 -12.33
N ALA A 184 0.02 -15.57 -12.95
CA ALA A 184 0.01 -15.77 -14.39
C ALA A 184 -1.42 -16.04 -14.90
N SER A 185 -2.17 -16.90 -14.20
CA SER A 185 -3.57 -17.20 -14.51
C SER A 185 -4.47 -15.96 -14.41
N LEU A 186 -4.36 -15.20 -13.32
CA LEU A 186 -5.12 -13.95 -13.14
C LEU A 186 -4.76 -12.90 -14.21
N SER A 187 -3.47 -12.81 -14.58
CA SER A 187 -3.02 -11.88 -15.62
C SER A 187 -3.53 -12.28 -17.02
N ALA A 188 -3.67 -13.58 -17.30
CA ALA A 188 -4.33 -14.05 -18.52
C ALA A 188 -5.81 -13.66 -18.53
N ARG A 189 -6.55 -13.94 -17.45
CA ARG A 189 -7.97 -13.58 -17.33
C ARG A 189 -8.22 -12.07 -17.42
N LEU A 190 -7.33 -11.24 -16.88
CA LEU A 190 -7.42 -9.80 -16.99
C LEU A 190 -7.25 -9.32 -18.43
N ARG A 191 -6.33 -9.93 -19.20
CA ARG A 191 -6.20 -9.65 -20.64
C ARG A 191 -7.46 -10.05 -21.40
N ASP A 192 -7.96 -11.27 -21.20
CA ASP A 192 -9.18 -11.74 -21.87
C ASP A 192 -10.38 -10.82 -21.62
N LEU A 193 -10.55 -10.38 -20.37
CA LEU A 193 -11.64 -9.45 -20.00
C LEU A 193 -11.45 -8.05 -20.58
N THR A 194 -10.20 -7.60 -20.72
CA THR A 194 -9.88 -6.31 -21.34
C THR A 194 -10.21 -6.35 -22.83
N ASP A 195 -9.77 -7.41 -23.52
CA ASP A 195 -10.06 -7.64 -24.94
C ASP A 195 -11.57 -7.74 -25.18
N GLU A 196 -12.30 -8.43 -24.30
CA GLU A 196 -13.77 -8.49 -24.35
C GLU A 196 -14.41 -7.12 -24.19
N ALA A 197 -13.96 -6.34 -23.21
CA ALA A 197 -14.48 -5.00 -22.97
C ALA A 197 -14.21 -4.06 -24.17
N GLU A 198 -13.05 -4.16 -24.79
CA GLU A 198 -12.73 -3.43 -26.02
C GLU A 198 -13.63 -3.85 -27.19
N ARG A 199 -13.83 -5.16 -27.37
CA ARG A 199 -14.75 -5.70 -28.39
C ARG A 199 -16.17 -5.19 -28.21
N LEU A 200 -16.70 -5.24 -26.99
CA LEU A 200 -18.06 -4.75 -26.68
C LEU A 200 -18.18 -3.23 -26.89
N ARG A 201 -17.15 -2.45 -26.53
CA ARG A 201 -17.12 -1.00 -26.80
C ARG A 201 -17.12 -0.71 -28.30
N ALA A 202 -16.33 -1.43 -29.09
CA ALA A 202 -16.28 -1.30 -30.53
C ALA A 202 -17.64 -1.66 -31.17
N ALA A 203 -18.26 -2.76 -30.75
CA ALA A 203 -19.59 -3.15 -31.18
C ALA A 203 -20.64 -2.06 -30.83
N GLY A 204 -20.61 -1.55 -29.60
CA GLY A 204 -21.50 -0.46 -29.18
C GLY A 204 -21.30 0.83 -29.97
N ALA A 205 -20.06 1.16 -30.36
CA ALA A 205 -19.77 2.30 -31.22
C ALA A 205 -20.32 2.10 -32.64
N ALA A 206 -20.15 0.89 -33.22
CA ALA A 206 -20.69 0.55 -34.53
C ALA A 206 -22.23 0.66 -34.56
N TRP A 207 -22.92 0.11 -33.54
CA TRP A 207 -24.37 0.22 -33.42
C TRP A 207 -24.85 1.67 -33.33
N ARG A 208 -24.13 2.53 -32.59
CA ARG A 208 -24.47 3.97 -32.51
C ARG A 208 -24.29 4.65 -33.86
N ALA A 209 -23.21 4.35 -34.60
CA ALA A 209 -22.97 4.90 -35.93
C ALA A 209 -24.10 4.50 -36.89
N GLN A 210 -24.46 3.22 -36.92
CA GLN A 210 -25.58 2.73 -37.73
C GLN A 210 -26.91 3.40 -37.35
N ARG A 211 -27.16 3.63 -36.06
CA ARG A 211 -28.38 4.32 -35.61
C ARG A 211 -28.41 5.78 -36.08
N ILE A 212 -27.27 6.48 -36.06
CA ILE A 212 -27.17 7.85 -36.57
C ILE A 212 -27.44 7.87 -38.08
N GLU A 213 -26.89 6.91 -38.83
CA GLU A 213 -27.12 6.78 -40.27
C GLU A 213 -28.61 6.55 -40.59
N ILE A 214 -29.27 5.62 -39.90
CA ILE A 214 -30.71 5.35 -40.07
C ILE A 214 -31.53 6.60 -39.73
N LEU A 215 -31.24 7.28 -38.62
CA LEU A 215 -31.95 8.50 -38.22
C LEU A 215 -31.74 9.63 -39.24
N GLY A 216 -30.54 9.75 -39.83
CA GLY A 216 -30.26 10.67 -40.93
C GLY A 216 -31.13 10.37 -42.16
N ALA A 217 -31.17 9.10 -42.60
CA ALA A 217 -32.00 8.68 -43.73
C ALA A 217 -33.49 8.93 -43.49
N VAL A 218 -33.99 8.69 -42.27
CA VAL A 218 -35.39 9.00 -41.90
C VAL A 218 -35.63 10.51 -41.94
N ALA A 219 -34.72 11.33 -41.41
CA ALA A 219 -34.83 12.78 -41.45
C ALA A 219 -34.89 13.32 -42.89
N ASP A 220 -34.09 12.75 -43.80
CA ASP A 220 -34.10 13.11 -45.22
C ASP A 220 -35.45 12.80 -45.88
N VAL A 221 -36.03 11.63 -45.61
CA VAL A 221 -37.36 11.24 -46.12
C VAL A 221 -38.45 12.18 -45.58
N VAL A 222 -38.43 12.46 -44.28
CA VAL A 222 -39.39 13.38 -43.66
C VAL A 222 -39.26 14.79 -44.26
N GLY A 223 -38.03 15.27 -44.47
CA GLY A 223 -37.77 16.55 -45.11
C GLY A 223 -38.24 16.60 -46.57
N HIS A 224 -38.13 15.50 -47.31
CA HIS A 224 -38.66 15.39 -48.68
C HIS A 224 -40.19 15.44 -48.69
N LEU A 225 -40.85 14.68 -47.81
CA LEU A 225 -42.32 14.68 -47.69
C LEU A 225 -42.86 16.08 -47.31
N ASP A 226 -42.24 16.74 -46.34
CA ASP A 226 -42.60 18.11 -45.92
C ASP A 226 -42.47 19.11 -47.09
N ARG A 227 -41.43 18.97 -47.93
CA ARG A 227 -41.30 19.77 -49.16
C ARG A 227 -42.45 19.49 -50.15
N LEU A 228 -42.77 18.23 -50.42
CA LEU A 228 -43.87 17.86 -51.32
C LEU A 228 -45.22 18.40 -50.81
N VAL A 229 -45.48 18.29 -49.49
CA VAL A 229 -46.70 18.83 -48.87
C VAL A 229 -46.78 20.34 -49.07
N ARG A 230 -45.68 21.08 -48.86
CA ARG A 230 -45.64 22.53 -49.13
C ARG A 230 -45.88 22.86 -50.59
N GLU A 231 -45.29 22.12 -51.52
CA GLU A 231 -45.51 22.33 -52.96
C GLU A 231 -46.97 22.08 -53.36
N ILE A 232 -47.61 21.04 -52.82
CA ILE A 232 -49.04 20.77 -53.04
C ILE A 232 -49.90 21.88 -52.46
N ALA A 233 -49.61 22.35 -51.23
CA ALA A 233 -50.35 23.43 -50.60
C ALA A 233 -50.27 24.74 -51.39
N ILE A 234 -49.11 25.05 -51.99
CA ILE A 234 -48.93 26.25 -52.84
C ILE A 234 -49.68 26.12 -54.17
N ARG A 235 -49.71 24.91 -54.76
CA ARG A 235 -50.35 24.66 -56.07
C ARG A 235 -51.85 24.40 -55.99
N ALA A 236 -52.38 24.09 -54.80
CA ALA A 236 -53.80 23.94 -54.60
C ALA A 236 -54.48 25.27 -54.92
N PRO A 237 -55.37 25.34 -55.92
CA PRO A 237 -56.11 26.57 -56.20
C PRO A 237 -56.90 26.94 -54.93
N ALA A 238 -56.90 28.23 -54.57
CA ALA A 238 -57.85 28.73 -53.59
C ALA A 238 -59.24 28.30 -54.06
N ALA A 239 -59.86 27.35 -53.36
CA ALA A 239 -61.22 26.96 -53.64
C ALA A 239 -62.05 28.23 -53.48
N ASP A 240 -62.51 28.76 -54.61
CA ASP A 240 -63.34 29.96 -54.67
C ASP A 240 -64.58 29.66 -53.81
N PRO A 241 -64.82 30.40 -52.71
CA PRO A 241 -65.99 30.16 -51.90
C PRO A 241 -67.20 30.50 -52.77
N ALA A 242 -67.92 29.47 -53.20
CA ALA A 242 -69.12 29.62 -54.01
C ALA A 242 -70.05 30.64 -53.34
N PRO A 243 -70.45 31.73 -54.05
CA PRO A 243 -71.35 32.71 -53.49
C PRO A 243 -72.72 32.06 -53.27
N LEU A 244 -73.24 32.21 -52.05
CA LEU A 244 -74.60 31.84 -51.64
C LEU A 244 -75.66 32.60 -52.46
#